data_AF-A0A1A9BMT2-F1
#
_entry.id   AF-A0A1A9BMT2-F1
#
_cell.length_a   1.000
_cell.length_b   1.000
_cell.length_c   1.000
_cell.angle_alpha   90.00
_cell.angle_beta   90.00
_cell.angle_gamma   90.00
#
_symmetry.space_group_name_H-M   'P 1'
#
loop_
_entity.id
_entity.type
_entity.pdbx_description
1 polymer ?
#
loop_
_entity_poly.entity_id
_entity_poly.type
_entity_poly.pdbx_seq_one_letter_code
_entity_poly.pdbx_strand_id
1 'polypeptide(L)'
;MRQEGAHWALRSAQPEDVEAVAELRATVMRPDLERLGRFDEHRVRQRPRDSFSLQYSWIVEVDGAFAGCVTLRPADRGLWLEHFYLSP
;
A
#
# COMPACT_ATOMS: atom_id res chain seq x y z
N MET A 1 22.00 -23.80 -6.05
CA MET A 1 21.07 -22.86 -6.71
C MET A 1 21.11 -21.56 -5.94
N ARG A 2 21.72 -20.49 -6.49
CA ARG A 2 21.50 -19.15 -5.97
C ARG A 2 20.09 -18.75 -6.40
N GLN A 3 19.25 -18.29 -5.48
CA GLN A 3 18.03 -17.61 -5.88
C GLN A 3 18.48 -16.29 -6.51
N GLU A 4 18.27 -16.12 -7.82
CA GLU A 4 18.22 -14.78 -8.41
C GLU A 4 17.06 -14.08 -7.70
N GLY A 5 17.37 -13.11 -6.86
CA GLY A 5 16.36 -12.38 -6.11
C GLY A 5 15.44 -11.65 -7.09
N ALA A 6 14.14 -11.67 -6.83
CA ALA A 6 13.17 -10.95 -7.62
C ALA A 6 13.55 -9.46 -7.71
N HIS A 7 13.43 -8.86 -8.89
CA HIS A 7 13.81 -7.47 -9.09
C HIS A 7 12.65 -6.58 -8.66
N TRP A 8 12.87 -5.76 -7.63
CA TRP A 8 11.87 -4.82 -7.15
C TRP A 8 12.19 -3.38 -7.53
N ALA A 9 11.16 -2.56 -7.71
CA ALA A 9 11.27 -1.15 -8.01
C ALA A 9 10.17 -0.34 -7.32
N LEU A 10 10.38 0.98 -7.24
CA LEU A 10 9.36 1.95 -6.86
C LEU A 10 9.04 2.81 -8.08
N ARG A 11 7.75 2.99 -8.36
CA ARG A 11 7.26 3.99 -9.32
C ARG A 11 6.33 4.99 -8.64
N SER A 12 6.28 6.21 -9.17
CA SER A 12 5.28 7.20 -8.74
C SER A 12 3.87 6.65 -8.93
N ALA A 13 3.02 6.83 -7.92
CA ALA A 13 1.61 6.46 -8.01
C ALA A 13 0.89 7.28 -9.09
N GLN A 14 -0.07 6.62 -9.73
CA GLN A 14 -1.00 7.19 -10.70
C GLN A 14 -2.44 7.09 -10.15
N PRO A 15 -3.38 7.88 -10.67
CA PRO A 15 -4.78 7.85 -10.22
C PRO A 15 -5.40 6.45 -10.24
N GLU A 16 -5.01 5.63 -11.21
CA GLU A 16 -5.56 4.29 -11.44
C GLU A 16 -5.14 3.29 -10.34
N ASP A 17 -4.09 3.59 -9.58
CA ASP A 17 -3.57 2.71 -8.54
C ASP A 17 -4.40 2.70 -7.25
N VAL A 18 -5.27 3.71 -7.07
CA VAL A 18 -6.04 3.91 -5.83
C VAL A 18 -6.83 2.65 -5.47
N GLU A 19 -7.49 2.05 -6.44
CA GLU A 19 -8.34 0.87 -6.22
C GLU A 19 -7.52 -0.38 -5.93
N ALA A 20 -6.37 -0.56 -6.60
CA ALA A 20 -5.46 -1.66 -6.29
C ALA A 20 -4.92 -1.57 -4.86
N VAL A 21 -4.61 -0.36 -4.39
CA VAL A 21 -4.19 -0.12 -3.01
C VAL A 21 -5.34 -0.32 -2.01
N ALA A 22 -6.56 0.09 -2.35
CA ALA A 22 -7.74 -0.12 -1.50
C ALA A 22 -8.03 -1.62 -1.30
N GLU A 23 -7.99 -2.41 -2.38
CA GLU A 23 -8.18 -3.86 -2.30
C GLU A 23 -7.03 -4.54 -1.55
N LEU A 24 -5.78 -4.13 -1.81
CA LEU A 24 -4.64 -4.67 -1.07
C LEU A 24 -4.77 -4.41 0.43
N ARG A 25 -5.16 -3.20 0.85
CA ARG A 25 -5.39 -2.88 2.26
C ARG A 25 -6.45 -3.79 2.88
N ALA A 26 -7.54 -4.06 2.16
CA ALA A 26 -8.58 -4.96 2.62
C ALA A 26 -8.04 -6.37 2.89
N THR A 27 -7.19 -6.88 1.99
CA THR A 27 -6.56 -8.20 2.14
C THR A 27 -5.55 -8.24 3.28
N VAL A 28 -4.56 -7.34 3.29
CA VAL A 28 -3.44 -7.41 4.24
C VAL A 28 -3.85 -7.07 5.67
N MET A 29 -4.84 -6.19 5.85
CA MET A 29 -5.31 -5.79 7.19
C MET A 29 -6.41 -6.71 7.74
N ARG A 30 -7.03 -7.57 6.91
CA ARG A 30 -8.16 -8.41 7.33
C ARG A 30 -7.82 -9.27 8.56
N PRO A 31 -6.72 -10.04 8.61
CA PRO A 31 -6.43 -10.89 9.77
C PRO A 31 -6.30 -10.09 11.08
N ASP A 32 -5.70 -8.90 11.03
CA ASP A 32 -5.52 -8.05 12.20
C ASP A 32 -6.83 -7.37 12.63
N LEU A 33 -7.62 -6.89 11.67
CA LEU A 33 -8.88 -6.22 11.95
C LEU A 33 -9.96 -7.20 12.41
N GLU A 34 -10.02 -8.41 11.86
CA GLU A 34 -10.91 -9.46 12.33
C GLU A 34 -10.54 -9.89 13.76
N ARG A 35 -9.24 -10.08 14.05
CA ARG A 35 -8.75 -10.37 15.40
C ARG A 35 -9.15 -9.30 16.43
N LEU A 36 -9.23 -8.03 16.00
CA LEU A 36 -9.64 -6.91 16.84
C LEU A 36 -11.16 -6.65 16.85
N GLY A 37 -11.96 -7.40 16.08
CA GLY A 37 -13.40 -7.13 15.92
C GLY A 37 -13.71 -5.80 15.24
N ARG A 38 -12.79 -5.29 14.41
CA ARG A 38 -12.84 -3.96 13.76
C ARG A 38 -12.90 -4.01 12.24
N PHE A 39 -13.05 -5.20 11.66
CA PHE A 39 -13.12 -5.34 10.22
C PHE A 39 -14.46 -4.83 9.69
N ASP A 40 -14.39 -3.85 8.81
CA ASP A 40 -15.51 -3.28 8.07
C ASP A 40 -15.07 -3.16 6.61
N GLU A 41 -15.73 -3.89 5.72
CA GLU A 41 -15.35 -4.03 4.32
C GLU A 41 -15.37 -2.72 3.53
N HIS A 42 -16.22 -1.79 3.93
CA HIS A 42 -16.33 -0.50 3.28
C HIS A 42 -15.24 0.44 3.82
N ARG A 43 -15.14 0.57 5.14
CA ARG A 43 -14.16 1.45 5.80
C ARG A 43 -12.72 1.04 5.49
N VAL A 44 -12.47 -0.27 5.32
CA VAL A 44 -11.11 -0.75 5.05
C VAL A 44 -10.61 -0.28 3.68
N ARG A 45 -11.51 -0.19 2.69
CA ARG A 45 -11.21 0.27 1.33
C ARG A 45 -11.31 1.79 1.18
N GLN A 46 -12.15 2.43 1.98
CA GLN A 46 -12.35 3.87 1.89
C GLN A 46 -11.15 4.66 2.39
N ARG A 47 -10.42 4.15 3.40
CA ARG A 47 -9.27 4.83 3.97
C ARG A 47 -8.24 5.25 2.91
N PRO A 48 -7.71 4.34 2.06
CA PRO A 48 -6.78 4.73 1.01
C PRO A 48 -7.38 5.73 0.03
N ARG A 49 -8.65 5.56 -0.39
CA ARG A 49 -9.33 6.49 -1.31
C ARG A 49 -9.35 7.94 -0.78
N ASP A 50 -9.60 8.10 0.51
CA ASP A 50 -9.69 9.43 1.14
C ASP A 50 -8.33 10.13 1.31
N SER A 51 -7.24 9.37 1.32
CA SER A 51 -5.92 9.88 1.75
C SER A 51 -4.78 9.55 0.78
N PHE A 52 -5.10 8.97 -0.37
CA PHE A 52 -4.17 8.73 -1.46
C PHE A 52 -3.53 10.03 -1.92
N SER A 53 -2.25 9.99 -2.24
CA SER A 53 -1.54 11.18 -2.70
C SER A 53 -0.61 10.84 -3.86
N LEU A 54 -0.92 11.35 -5.04
CA LEU A 54 -0.04 11.19 -6.21
C LEU A 54 1.35 11.80 -6.00
N GLN A 55 1.48 12.75 -5.08
CA GLN A 55 2.75 13.40 -4.76
C GLN A 55 3.60 12.57 -3.78
N TYR A 56 2.95 11.84 -2.88
CA TYR A 56 3.60 11.21 -1.74
C TYR A 56 3.43 9.69 -1.69
N SER A 57 2.73 9.10 -2.67
CA SER A 57 2.52 7.66 -2.78
C SER A 57 3.38 7.08 -3.91
N TRP A 58 3.99 5.94 -3.63
CA TRP A 58 4.72 5.13 -4.60
C TRP A 58 4.15 3.72 -4.61
N ILE A 59 4.20 3.10 -5.79
CA ILE A 59 3.85 1.70 -5.98
C ILE A 59 5.11 0.87 -5.93
N VAL A 60 5.04 -0.22 -5.15
CA VAL A 60 6.07 -1.26 -5.12
C VAL A 60 5.75 -2.24 -6.23
N GLU A 61 6.71 -2.47 -7.10
CA GLU A 61 6.62 -3.47 -8.16
C GLU A 61 7.65 -4.57 -7.94
N VAL A 62 7.27 -5.81 -8.21
CA VAL A 62 8.17 -6.97 -8.26
C VAL A 62 8.02 -7.57 -9.64
N ASP A 63 9.12 -7.65 -10.39
CA ASP A 63 9.17 -8.11 -11.78
C ASP A 63 8.13 -7.39 -12.68
N GLY A 64 7.90 -6.10 -12.41
CA GLY A 64 6.95 -5.24 -13.14
C GLY A 64 5.48 -5.41 -12.75
N ALA A 65 5.16 -6.26 -11.77
CA ALA A 65 3.80 -6.44 -11.27
C ALA A 65 3.56 -5.66 -9.97
N PHE A 66 2.34 -5.16 -9.77
CA PHE A 66 1.93 -4.51 -8.52
C PHE A 66 2.15 -5.46 -7.33
N ALA A 67 3.01 -5.05 -6.40
CA ALA A 67 3.36 -5.80 -5.21
C ALA A 67 3.03 -5.03 -3.92
N GLY A 68 2.62 -3.76 -4.02
CA GLY A 68 2.30 -2.98 -2.84
C GLY A 68 2.33 -1.47 -3.08
N CYS A 69 2.27 -0.74 -1.97
CA CYS A 69 2.45 0.70 -1.97
C CYS A 69 3.13 1.18 -0.70
N VAL A 70 3.68 2.39 -0.79
CA VAL A 70 4.15 3.17 0.36
C VAL A 70 3.73 4.62 0.18
N THR A 71 3.27 5.26 1.25
CA THR A 71 3.03 6.71 1.27
C THR A 71 3.94 7.37 2.31
N LEU A 72 4.76 8.33 1.89
CA LEU A 72 5.69 9.08 2.75
C LEU A 72 5.41 10.58 2.61
N ARG A 73 4.85 11.19 3.66
CA ARG A 73 4.57 12.63 3.69
C ARG A 73 5.67 13.38 4.45
N PRO A 74 6.03 14.62 4.06
CA PRO A 74 6.87 15.48 4.87
C PRO A 74 6.24 15.74 6.25
N ALA A 75 7.07 15.76 7.29
CA ALA A 75 6.69 16.15 8.64
C ALA A 75 7.76 17.10 9.23
N ASP A 76 7.45 17.79 10.33
CA ASP A 76 8.35 18.76 11.00
C ASP A 76 9.76 18.19 11.25
N ARG A 77 9.86 16.89 11.53
CA ARG A 77 11.13 16.15 11.62
C ARG A 77 11.03 14.81 10.89
N GLY A 78 11.39 14.81 9.61
CA GLY A 78 11.53 13.59 8.81
C GLY A 78 10.32 13.31 7.93
N LEU A 79 10.01 12.02 7.76
CA LEU A 79 8.91 11.54 6.92
C LEU A 79 7.90 10.77 7.78
N TRP A 80 6.63 11.03 7.51
CA TRP A 80 5.51 10.30 8.07
C TRP A 80 5.13 9.15 7.14
N LEU A 81 5.31 7.91 7.62
CA LEU A 81 4.94 6.68 6.91
C LEU A 81 3.45 6.39 7.13
N GLU A 82 2.68 6.38 6.05
CA GLU A 82 1.24 6.04 6.06
C GLU A 82 1.00 4.67 5.45
N HIS A 83 0.16 4.59 4.40
CA HIS A 83 -0.24 3.37 3.72
C HIS A 83 0.97 2.60 3.21
N PHE A 84 1.47 1.68 4.04
CA PHE A 84 2.52 0.74 3.70
C PHE A 84 1.95 -0.66 3.69
N TYR A 85 1.70 -1.16 2.49
CA TYR A 85 1.06 -2.45 2.25
C TYR A 85 1.88 -3.20 1.21
N LEU A 86 2.15 -4.47 1.48
CA LEU A 86 2.83 -5.38 0.57
C LEU A 86 1.94 -6.60 0.37
N SER A 87 1.85 -7.09 -0.86
CA SER A 87 1.27 -8.39 -1.14
C SER A 87 2.08 -9.46 -0.39
N PRO A 88 1.41 -10.39 0.31
CA PRO A 88 2.07 -11.52 0.96
C PRO A 88 2.69 -12.50 -0.03
#